data_AF-A0A9W8VE01-F1
#
_entry.id   AF-A0A9W8VE01-F1
#
_cell.length_a   1.000
_cell.length_b   1.000
_cell.length_c   1.000
_cell.angle_alpha   90.00
_cell.angle_beta   90.00
_cell.angle_gamma   90.00
#
_symmetry.space_group_name_H-M   'P 1'
#
loop_
_entity.id
_entity.type
_entity.pdbx_description
1 polymer ?
#
loop_
_entity_poly.entity_id
_entity_poly.type
_entity_poly.pdbx_seq_one_letter_code
_entity_poly.pdbx_strand_id
1 'polypeptide(L)'
;MARATFRVDKLLPGWKPALTPLLEGFQAPSAPPSPVIMPSRITGCRMDWMPSPPPCPPKSLLRRPQNIGGADDPDEIDAHQGFSNSLLLIINDICDLAQKSRFDGMDADFHNMHRLHELLQKVNKLCRRIENIVQTPPKSLQRGSRPNAWGLLDPCIDDDEWRRLRQQEQLLGVVTATAEANRLGCLLFLDDICAHRFPGIIPSCRSDRAKNIQNIIDLAEKICAFGSLTAALPIWPVFMAACAVNGEQDRIRVTGLLDTYRSGQTFGVRIMR
;
A
#
# COMPACT_ATOMS: atom_id res chain seq x y z
N MET A 1 18.51 0.98 -11.96
CA MET A 1 17.28 1.70 -11.55
C MET A 1 16.15 1.23 -12.44
N ALA A 2 15.28 0.34 -11.95
CA ALA A 2 14.20 -0.23 -12.75
C ALA A 2 12.95 0.65 -12.69
N ARG A 3 12.46 1.08 -13.86
CA ARG A 3 11.23 1.85 -14.02
C ARG A 3 10.11 0.87 -14.40
N ALA A 4 9.52 0.20 -13.42
CA ALA A 4 8.34 -0.62 -13.62
C ALA A 4 7.09 0.26 -13.47
N THR A 5 6.59 0.82 -14.57
CA THR A 5 5.24 1.44 -14.56
C THR A 5 4.21 0.32 -14.53
N PHE A 6 3.59 0.12 -13.37
CA PHE A 6 2.49 -0.81 -13.13
C PHE A 6 1.29 -0.43 -14.02
N ARG A 7 1.00 -1.23 -15.06
CA ARG A 7 -0.19 -1.04 -15.90
C ARG A 7 -1.25 -2.09 -15.56
N VAL A 8 -2.13 -1.72 -14.64
CA VAL A 8 -3.29 -2.52 -14.18
C VAL A 8 -4.14 -3.01 -15.37
N ASP A 9 -4.23 -2.21 -16.44
CA ASP A 9 -4.91 -2.51 -17.72
C ASP A 9 -4.60 -3.88 -18.32
N LYS A 10 -3.41 -4.43 -18.06
CA LYS A 10 -2.97 -5.69 -18.66
C LYS A 10 -3.20 -6.92 -17.77
N LEU A 11 -3.49 -6.73 -16.48
CA LEU A 11 -3.62 -7.81 -15.51
C LEU A 11 -5.09 -8.23 -15.29
N LEU A 12 -6.04 -7.29 -15.31
CA LEU A 12 -7.45 -7.53 -15.02
C LEU A 12 -8.37 -7.00 -16.14
N PRO A 13 -8.56 -7.71 -17.27
CA PRO A 13 -9.45 -7.23 -18.33
C PRO A 13 -10.85 -6.93 -17.76
N GLY A 14 -11.33 -5.69 -17.90
CA GLY A 14 -12.63 -5.25 -17.38
C GLY A 14 -12.60 -4.53 -16.02
N TRP A 15 -11.43 -4.28 -15.42
CA TRP A 15 -11.35 -3.53 -14.14
C TRP A 15 -11.78 -2.07 -14.26
N LYS A 16 -11.58 -1.44 -15.43
CA LYS A 16 -11.88 -0.01 -15.65
C LYS A 16 -13.31 0.35 -15.24
N PRO A 17 -14.38 -0.28 -15.78
CA PRO A 17 -15.74 0.01 -15.34
C PRO A 17 -15.98 -0.06 -13.83
N ALA A 18 -15.29 -0.96 -13.12
CA ALA A 18 -15.42 -1.11 -11.67
C ALA A 18 -14.66 -0.04 -10.87
N LEU A 19 -13.54 0.46 -11.39
CA LEU A 19 -12.74 1.52 -10.76
C LEU A 19 -13.04 2.92 -11.29
N THR A 20 -13.72 3.08 -12.43
CA THR A 20 -14.09 4.39 -13.00
C THR A 20 -14.89 5.24 -12.00
N PRO A 21 -15.93 4.73 -11.30
CA PRO A 21 -16.64 5.51 -10.27
C PRO A 21 -15.77 5.87 -9.05
N LEU A 22 -14.69 5.12 -8.81
CA LEU A 22 -13.74 5.33 -7.72
C LEU A 22 -12.63 6.32 -8.09
N LEU A 23 -12.29 6.44 -9.38
CA LEU A 23 -11.22 7.31 -9.90
C LEU A 23 -11.73 8.63 -10.49
N GLU A 24 -13.01 8.74 -10.85
CA GLU A 24 -13.61 9.98 -11.40
C GLU A 24 -13.61 11.18 -10.42
N GLY A 25 -13.29 10.97 -9.14
CA GLY A 25 -13.01 12.05 -8.19
C GLY A 25 -11.69 12.81 -8.44
N PHE A 26 -10.82 12.30 -9.31
CA PHE A 26 -9.55 12.92 -9.69
C PHE A 26 -9.66 13.63 -11.04
N GLN A 27 -10.49 14.68 -11.13
CA GLN A 27 -10.30 15.66 -12.21
C GLN A 27 -9.08 16.52 -11.87
N ALA A 28 -8.01 16.38 -12.66
CA ALA A 28 -6.92 17.35 -12.66
C ALA A 28 -7.49 18.73 -13.01
N PRO A 29 -7.04 19.82 -12.36
CA PRO A 29 -7.49 21.16 -12.69
C PRO A 29 -7.24 21.43 -14.16
N SER A 30 -8.29 21.80 -14.89
CA SER A 30 -8.22 22.21 -16.28
C SER A 30 -7.21 23.34 -16.44
N ALA A 31 -6.37 23.23 -17.47
CA ALA A 31 -5.35 24.22 -17.80
C ALA A 31 -5.97 25.63 -17.91
N PRO A 32 -5.27 26.67 -17.43
CA PRO A 32 -5.75 28.04 -17.58
C PRO A 32 -5.77 28.45 -19.07
N PRO A 33 -6.75 29.24 -19.51
CA PRO A 33 -6.80 29.71 -20.88
C PRO A 33 -5.66 30.70 -21.19
N SER A 34 -5.11 30.57 -22.40
CA SER A 34 -4.08 31.45 -22.98
C SER A 34 -4.49 32.94 -22.96
N PRO A 35 -3.51 33.86 -22.86
CA PRO A 35 -3.79 35.26 -22.58
C PRO A 35 -4.33 36.01 -23.81
N VAL A 36 -5.35 36.85 -23.54
CA VAL A 36 -5.87 37.85 -24.46
C VAL A 36 -4.87 39.00 -24.58
N ILE A 37 -4.42 39.26 -25.81
CA ILE A 37 -3.60 40.41 -26.19
C ILE A 37 -4.49 41.64 -26.26
N MET A 38 -4.18 42.69 -25.50
CA MET A 38 -4.69 44.06 -25.71
C MET A 38 -3.62 45.11 -25.29
N PRO A 39 -3.65 46.32 -25.86
CA PRO A 39 -2.46 47.14 -26.09
C PRO A 39 -2.16 48.17 -25.00
N SER A 40 -0.93 48.64 -25.09
CA SER A 40 -0.23 49.62 -24.25
C SER A 40 -0.97 50.96 -24.08
N ARG A 41 -0.98 51.47 -22.84
CA ARG A 41 -0.95 52.91 -22.56
C ARG A 41 0.01 53.24 -21.44
N ILE A 42 0.81 54.27 -21.72
CA ILE A 42 1.86 54.88 -20.92
C ILE A 42 1.22 55.84 -19.93
N THR A 43 1.63 55.78 -18.66
CA THR A 43 1.79 56.96 -17.78
C THR A 43 2.72 56.60 -16.64
N GLY A 44 3.78 57.40 -16.48
CA GLY A 44 4.80 57.18 -15.46
C GLY A 44 4.41 57.70 -14.08
N CYS A 45 5.07 57.14 -13.06
CA CYS A 45 5.46 57.81 -11.83
C CYS A 45 6.52 56.96 -11.09
N ARG A 46 7.74 57.51 -11.05
CA ARG A 46 8.64 57.69 -9.90
C ARG A 46 8.82 56.57 -8.85
N MET A 47 10.10 56.23 -8.63
CA MET A 47 10.62 55.37 -7.56
C MET A 47 10.38 55.94 -6.16
N ASP A 48 10.28 55.05 -5.17
CA ASP A 48 11.13 54.99 -3.95
C ASP A 48 10.42 54.31 -2.77
N TRP A 49 10.21 53.00 -2.79
CA TRP A 49 9.94 52.21 -1.57
C TRP A 49 10.39 50.75 -1.76
N MET A 50 11.60 50.41 -1.32
CA MET A 50 11.97 49.02 -1.03
C MET A 50 11.58 48.71 0.43
N PRO A 51 10.65 47.79 0.69
CA PRO A 51 10.55 47.20 2.01
C PRO A 51 11.68 46.18 2.19
N SER A 52 12.38 46.27 3.31
CA SER A 52 13.40 45.34 3.77
C SER A 52 12.91 43.89 3.67
N PRO A 53 13.76 42.92 3.28
CA PRO A 53 13.38 41.52 3.27
C PRO A 53 12.96 41.07 4.68
N PRO A 54 11.90 40.25 4.82
CA PRO A 54 11.50 39.74 6.13
C PRO A 54 12.61 38.87 6.74
N PRO A 55 12.75 38.86 8.08
CA PRO A 55 13.75 38.04 8.76
C PRO A 55 13.54 36.57 8.39
N CYS A 56 14.63 35.91 7.99
CA CYS A 56 14.62 34.49 7.69
C CYS A 56 14.02 33.70 8.87
N PRO A 57 13.10 32.75 8.62
CA PRO A 57 12.64 31.85 9.67
C PRO A 57 13.84 31.04 10.22
N PRO A 58 13.82 30.67 11.51
CA PRO A 58 14.89 29.88 12.11
C PRO A 58 15.10 28.60 11.31
N LYS A 59 16.36 28.31 10.96
CA LYS A 59 16.82 27.15 10.18
C LYS A 59 16.70 25.80 10.93
N SER A 60 15.68 25.64 11.75
CA SER A 60 15.41 24.44 12.52
C SER A 60 13.93 24.12 12.40
N LEU A 61 13.57 23.29 11.41
CA LEU A 61 12.39 22.40 11.39
C LEU A 61 12.18 21.74 10.01
N LEU A 62 12.94 22.13 8.98
CA LEU A 62 13.16 21.26 7.81
C LEU A 62 14.34 20.34 8.11
N ARG A 63 14.09 19.32 8.93
CA ARG A 63 14.92 18.12 8.93
C ARG A 63 14.82 17.57 7.50
N ARG A 64 15.86 17.84 6.72
CA ARG A 64 16.17 17.13 5.46
C ARG A 64 15.80 15.66 5.70
N PRO A 65 15.05 14.98 4.81
CA PRO A 65 14.80 13.55 4.96
C PRO A 65 16.17 12.88 5.02
N GLN A 66 16.60 12.56 6.24
CA GLN A 66 17.84 11.85 6.48
C GLN A 66 17.59 10.48 5.88
N ASN A 67 18.23 10.22 4.74
CA ASN A 67 18.28 8.93 4.07
C ASN A 67 16.92 8.22 3.99
N ILE A 68 16.33 8.24 2.80
CA ILE A 68 15.62 7.05 2.30
C ILE A 68 16.68 5.96 2.17
N GLY A 69 17.13 5.46 3.32
CA GLY A 69 18.04 4.34 3.43
C GLY A 69 17.27 3.17 2.89
N GLY A 70 17.88 2.46 1.93
CA GLY A 70 17.50 1.07 1.76
C GLY A 70 17.47 0.45 3.15
N ALA A 71 16.33 -0.11 3.55
CA ALA A 71 16.29 -0.89 4.75
C ALA A 71 17.38 -1.95 4.58
N ASP A 72 18.44 -1.88 5.39
CA ASP A 72 19.52 -2.87 5.39
C ASP A 72 18.96 -4.29 5.64
N ASP A 73 17.74 -4.34 6.21
CA ASP A 73 16.92 -5.52 6.38
C ASP A 73 15.76 -5.54 5.36
N PRO A 74 15.75 -6.48 4.39
CA PRO A 74 14.68 -6.57 3.39
C PRO A 74 13.34 -7.01 3.99
N ASP A 75 13.34 -7.57 5.20
CA ASP A 75 12.16 -8.03 5.92
C ASP A 75 11.51 -6.91 6.75
N GLU A 76 12.17 -5.77 6.91
CA GLU A 76 11.61 -4.60 7.62
C GLU A 76 10.46 -3.98 6.81
N ILE A 77 9.33 -3.74 7.48
CA ILE A 77 8.14 -3.11 6.90
C ILE A 77 8.46 -1.67 6.57
N ASP A 78 8.27 -1.28 5.31
CA ASP A 78 8.28 0.13 4.92
C ASP A 78 6.94 0.76 5.34
N ALA A 79 6.99 1.73 6.27
CA ALA A 79 5.80 2.40 6.79
C ALA A 79 5.01 3.20 5.73
N HIS A 80 5.64 3.57 4.61
CA HIS A 80 4.98 4.24 3.49
C HIS A 80 4.29 3.26 2.54
N GLN A 81 4.84 2.06 2.36
CA GLN A 81 4.25 1.03 1.49
C GLN A 81 3.27 0.12 2.24
N GLY A 82 3.49 -0.05 3.55
CA GLY A 82 2.70 -0.92 4.42
C GLY A 82 3.09 -2.40 4.32
N PHE A 83 4.27 -2.73 3.77
CA PHE A 83 4.84 -4.08 3.71
C PHE A 83 6.36 -4.04 3.46
N SER A 84 7.03 -5.18 3.55
CA SER A 84 8.50 -5.28 3.39
C SER A 84 8.97 -5.43 1.94
N ASN A 85 10.25 -5.11 1.68
CA ASN A 85 10.85 -5.31 0.36
C ASN A 85 10.88 -6.79 -0.06
N SER A 86 11.02 -7.71 0.90
CA SER A 86 10.91 -9.16 0.65
C SER A 86 9.53 -9.52 0.06
N LEU A 87 8.44 -8.94 0.57
CA LEU A 87 7.11 -9.17 0.00
C LEU A 87 7.00 -8.56 -1.40
N LEU A 88 7.55 -7.37 -1.62
CA LEU A 88 7.58 -6.73 -2.94
C LEU A 88 8.26 -7.60 -4.00
N LEU A 89 9.38 -8.23 -3.65
CA LEU A 89 10.08 -9.15 -4.56
C LEU A 89 9.23 -10.38 -4.89
N ILE A 90 8.48 -10.92 -3.93
CA ILE A 90 7.54 -12.01 -4.17
C ILE A 90 6.41 -11.56 -5.11
N ILE A 91 5.85 -10.36 -4.90
CA ILE A 91 4.82 -9.80 -5.79
C ILE A 91 5.35 -9.68 -7.23
N ASN A 92 6.61 -9.25 -7.40
CA ASN A 92 7.26 -9.19 -8.70
C ASN A 92 7.41 -10.59 -9.33
N ASP A 93 7.81 -11.60 -8.55
CA ASP A 93 7.91 -13.00 -9.04
C ASP A 93 6.55 -13.54 -9.54
N ILE A 94 5.43 -13.15 -8.90
CA ILE A 94 4.07 -13.47 -9.34
C ILE A 94 3.71 -12.71 -10.62
N CYS A 95 4.07 -11.43 -10.72
CA CYS A 95 3.87 -10.66 -11.95
C CYS A 95 4.61 -11.27 -13.14
N ASP A 96 5.85 -11.71 -12.92
CA ASP A 96 6.66 -12.41 -13.93
C ASP A 96 6.04 -13.75 -14.33
N LEU A 97 5.42 -14.45 -13.37
CA LEU A 97 4.64 -15.66 -13.65
C LEU A 97 3.51 -15.36 -14.64
N ALA A 98 2.75 -14.29 -14.40
CA ALA A 98 1.63 -13.90 -15.24
C ALA A 98 2.06 -13.55 -16.68
N GLN A 99 3.24 -12.96 -16.87
CA GLN A 99 3.76 -12.59 -18.19
C GLN A 99 4.20 -13.80 -19.02
N LYS A 100 4.75 -14.83 -18.39
CA LYS A 100 5.23 -16.05 -19.07
C LYS A 100 4.11 -16.88 -19.72
N SER A 101 2.87 -16.72 -19.29
CA SER A 101 1.69 -17.42 -19.85
C SER A 101 1.37 -17.09 -21.31
N ARG A 102 1.98 -16.06 -21.89
CA ARG A 102 1.66 -15.58 -23.25
C ARG A 102 2.40 -16.32 -24.37
N PHE A 103 3.28 -17.27 -24.06
CA PHE A 103 4.10 -17.99 -25.03
C PHE A 103 3.86 -19.51 -24.94
N ASP A 104 3.03 -20.05 -25.82
CA ASP A 104 3.48 -20.97 -26.89
C ASP A 104 2.30 -21.75 -27.48
N GLY A 105 2.17 -21.64 -28.81
CA GLY A 105 1.36 -22.54 -29.60
C GLY A 105 2.01 -23.93 -29.66
N MET A 106 1.24 -24.93 -29.23
CA MET A 106 0.90 -26.08 -30.07
C MET A 106 2.01 -27.02 -30.57
N ASP A 107 3.08 -27.27 -29.81
CA ASP A 107 3.90 -28.48 -29.96
C ASP A 107 3.85 -29.34 -28.69
N ALA A 108 3.32 -30.55 -28.85
CA ALA A 108 2.48 -31.22 -27.87
C ALA A 108 3.20 -32.28 -27.01
N ASP A 109 2.65 -32.44 -25.81
CA ASP A 109 2.80 -33.50 -24.82
C ASP A 109 4.03 -33.49 -23.91
N PHE A 110 5.25 -33.83 -24.36
CA PHE A 110 6.35 -34.03 -23.40
C PHE A 110 6.91 -32.73 -22.81
N HIS A 111 7.10 -31.72 -23.66
CA HIS A 111 7.56 -30.38 -23.22
C HIS A 111 6.50 -29.67 -22.38
N ASN A 112 5.22 -29.92 -22.66
CA ASN A 112 4.11 -29.36 -21.90
C ASN A 112 4.03 -29.96 -20.49
N MET A 113 4.28 -31.27 -20.36
CA MET A 113 4.36 -31.94 -19.06
C MET A 113 5.51 -31.42 -18.20
N HIS A 114 6.71 -31.25 -18.76
CA HIS A 114 7.85 -30.69 -18.03
C HIS A 114 7.61 -29.24 -17.60
N ARG A 115 7.15 -28.38 -18.52
CA ARG A 115 6.82 -26.97 -18.22
C ARG A 115 5.71 -26.85 -17.18
N LEU A 116 4.69 -27.70 -17.24
CA LEU A 116 3.61 -27.74 -16.25
C LEU A 116 4.16 -28.13 -14.86
N HIS A 117 5.06 -29.11 -14.81
CA HIS A 117 5.72 -29.52 -13.57
C HIS A 117 6.57 -28.38 -12.97
N GLU A 118 7.41 -27.72 -13.78
CA GLU A 118 8.19 -26.55 -13.36
C GLU A 118 7.31 -25.41 -12.86
N LEU A 119 6.21 -25.15 -13.57
CA LEU A 119 5.27 -24.10 -13.20
C LEU A 119 4.58 -24.42 -11.86
N LEU A 120 4.14 -25.66 -11.67
CA LEU A 120 3.55 -26.13 -10.42
C LEU A 120 4.56 -26.04 -9.26
N GLN A 121 5.82 -26.43 -9.48
CA GLN A 121 6.89 -26.24 -8.50
C GLN A 121 7.08 -24.76 -8.15
N LYS A 122 7.10 -23.87 -9.16
CA LYS A 122 7.26 -22.43 -8.95
C LYS A 122 6.08 -21.83 -8.17
N VAL A 123 4.85 -22.20 -8.51
CA VAL A 123 3.64 -21.77 -7.78
C VAL A 123 3.67 -22.22 -6.33
N ASN A 124 3.96 -23.50 -6.07
CA ASN A 124 4.05 -24.03 -4.71
C ASN A 124 5.18 -23.38 -3.91
N LYS A 125 6.33 -23.09 -4.55
CA LYS A 125 7.42 -22.33 -3.93
C LYS A 125 6.97 -20.92 -3.55
N LEU A 126 6.20 -20.24 -4.41
CA LEU A 126 5.67 -18.91 -4.11
C LEU A 126 4.65 -18.96 -2.95
N CYS A 127 3.70 -19.90 -2.96
CA CYS A 127 2.77 -20.09 -1.83
C CYS A 127 3.51 -20.21 -0.50
N ARG A 128 4.48 -21.13 -0.41
CA ARG A 128 5.28 -21.34 0.81
C ARG A 128 6.06 -20.09 1.20
N ARG A 129 6.61 -19.34 0.23
CA ARG A 129 7.34 -18.10 0.52
C ARG A 129 6.41 -17.02 1.09
N ILE A 130 5.19 -16.88 0.55
CA ILE A 130 4.20 -15.91 1.05
C ILE A 130 3.65 -16.35 2.42
N GLU A 131 3.50 -17.65 2.65
CA GLU A 131 3.02 -18.19 3.93
C GLU A 131 4.04 -18.00 5.06
N ASN A 132 5.33 -18.15 4.75
CA ASN A 132 6.40 -18.13 5.75
C ASN A 132 7.22 -16.83 5.77
N ILE A 133 6.85 -15.81 4.98
CA ILE A 133 7.54 -14.52 5.03
C ILE A 133 7.34 -13.89 6.42
N VAL A 134 8.45 -13.52 7.04
CA VAL A 134 8.44 -12.73 8.28
C VAL A 134 8.59 -11.28 7.87
N GLN A 135 7.69 -10.43 8.36
CA GLN A 135 7.78 -8.99 8.18
C GLN A 135 8.03 -8.36 9.54
N THR A 136 9.16 -7.68 9.72
CA THR A 136 9.54 -7.07 10.98
C THR A 136 9.10 -5.60 11.01
N PRO A 137 8.52 -5.10 12.11
CA PRO A 137 8.13 -3.69 12.16
C PRO A 137 9.31 -2.73 12.04
N PRO A 138 9.10 -1.46 11.66
CA PRO A 138 10.18 -0.48 11.58
C PRO A 138 10.94 -0.36 12.90
N LYS A 139 12.27 -0.41 12.86
CA LYS A 139 13.12 -0.33 14.08
C LYS A 139 12.89 0.97 14.85
N SER A 140 12.50 2.04 14.15
CA SER A 140 12.10 3.33 14.75
C SER A 140 10.87 3.20 15.66
N LEU A 141 9.93 2.32 15.33
CA LEU A 141 8.74 2.02 16.13
C LEU A 141 8.99 0.95 17.20
N GLN A 142 10.08 0.20 17.10
CA GLN A 142 10.47 -0.78 18.12
C GLN A 142 11.31 -0.16 19.25
N ARG A 143 12.00 0.97 18.97
CA ARG A 143 13.02 1.54 19.87
C ARG A 143 12.47 2.22 21.13
N GLY A 144 11.14 2.28 21.31
CA GLY A 144 10.51 2.65 22.57
C GLY A 144 10.43 1.46 23.51
N SER A 145 11.56 0.77 23.74
CA SER A 145 11.64 -0.33 24.70
C SER A 145 10.89 0.07 25.94
N ARG A 146 9.87 -0.73 26.32
CA ARG A 146 9.18 -0.61 27.59
C ARG A 146 10.22 -0.24 28.65
N PRO A 147 9.98 0.76 29.52
CA PRO A 147 10.83 0.92 30.68
C PRO A 147 11.00 -0.47 31.27
N ASN A 148 12.26 -0.91 31.37
CA ASN A 148 12.68 -2.14 32.03
C ASN A 148 11.83 -2.33 33.29
N ALA A 149 11.51 -3.56 33.70
CA ALA A 149 10.54 -3.84 34.77
C ALA A 149 10.73 -3.03 36.09
N TRP A 150 11.89 -2.41 36.28
CA TRP A 150 12.23 -1.44 37.33
C TRP A 150 11.63 -0.03 37.16
N GLY A 151 11.29 0.42 35.95
CA GLY A 151 10.63 1.70 35.65
C GLY A 151 9.11 1.68 35.85
N LEU A 152 8.49 0.52 36.06
CA LEU A 152 7.10 0.41 36.55
C LEU A 152 6.93 0.95 37.98
N LEU A 153 8.04 1.16 38.69
CA LEU A 153 8.09 1.76 40.02
C LEU A 153 8.62 3.20 39.97
N ASP A 154 8.90 3.77 38.79
CA ASP A 154 9.31 5.17 38.68
C ASP A 154 8.05 6.05 38.79
N PRO A 155 7.83 6.73 39.93
CA PRO A 155 6.64 7.56 40.14
C PRO A 155 6.65 8.82 39.26
N CYS A 156 7.72 9.03 38.50
CA CYS A 156 7.95 10.24 37.70
C CYS A 156 7.58 10.09 36.22
N ILE A 157 7.05 8.95 35.77
CA ILE A 157 6.53 8.83 34.38
C ILE A 157 5.29 9.72 34.25
N ASP A 158 5.45 10.83 33.54
CA ASP A 158 4.38 11.77 33.24
C ASP A 158 3.29 11.12 32.36
N ASP A 159 2.04 11.57 32.51
CA ASP A 159 0.88 11.12 31.74
C ASP A 159 1.11 11.21 30.22
N ASP A 160 1.91 12.19 29.79
CA ASP A 160 2.26 12.39 28.38
C ASP A 160 3.17 11.29 27.83
N GLU A 161 4.06 10.72 28.65
CA GLU A 161 4.91 9.59 28.24
C GLU A 161 4.07 8.32 28.06
N TRP A 162 3.12 8.06 28.97
CA TRP A 162 2.15 6.97 28.83
C TRP A 162 1.28 7.10 27.58
N ARG A 163 0.86 8.32 27.23
CA ARG A 163 0.13 8.56 25.98
C ARG A 163 0.98 8.21 24.76
N ARG A 164 2.25 8.61 24.73
CA ARG A 164 3.17 8.31 23.62
C ARG A 164 3.40 6.81 23.46
N LEU A 165 3.63 6.09 24.56
CA LEU A 165 3.81 4.63 24.53
C LEU A 165 2.58 3.91 23.98
N ARG A 166 1.37 4.30 24.43
CA ARG A 166 0.12 3.75 23.89
C ARG A 166 -0.07 4.05 22.41
N GLN A 167 0.22 5.28 21.97
CA GLN A 167 0.14 5.66 20.56
C GLN A 167 1.13 4.87 19.71
N GLN A 168 2.35 4.65 20.22
CA GLN A 168 3.37 3.86 19.54
C GLN A 168 2.97 2.39 19.41
N GLU A 169 2.42 1.79 20.47
CA GLU A 169 1.89 0.43 20.45
C GLU A 169 0.71 0.29 19.46
N GLN A 170 -0.18 1.28 19.43
CA GLN A 170 -1.27 1.32 18.45
C GLN A 170 -0.74 1.43 17.02
N LEU A 171 0.19 2.34 16.75
CA LEU A 171 0.82 2.51 15.44
C LEU A 171 1.54 1.23 15.00
N LEU A 172 2.26 0.57 15.90
CA LEU A 172 2.90 -0.71 15.65
C LEU A 172 1.88 -1.79 15.26
N GLY A 173 0.75 -1.83 15.97
CA GLY A 173 -0.37 -2.72 15.66
C GLY A 173 -0.96 -2.46 14.27
N VAL A 174 -1.16 -1.20 13.88
CA VAL A 174 -1.67 -0.80 12.57
C VAL A 174 -0.70 -1.16 11.45
N VAL A 175 0.60 -0.88 11.62
CA VAL A 175 1.64 -1.19 10.63
C VAL A 175 1.73 -2.70 10.41
N THR A 176 1.72 -3.48 11.48
CA THR A 176 1.79 -4.94 11.41
C THR A 176 0.52 -5.52 10.77
N ALA A 177 -0.66 -5.01 11.13
CA ALA A 177 -1.93 -5.42 10.54
C ALA A 177 -1.98 -5.11 9.03
N THR A 178 -1.44 -3.96 8.62
CA THR A 178 -1.37 -3.56 7.21
C THR A 178 -0.45 -4.49 6.42
N ALA A 179 0.72 -4.81 6.98
CA ALA A 179 1.67 -5.74 6.37
C ALA A 179 1.09 -7.15 6.23
N GLU A 180 0.36 -7.61 7.25
CA GLU A 180 -0.32 -8.90 7.20
C GLU A 180 -1.46 -8.92 6.16
N ALA A 181 -2.27 -7.85 6.08
CA ALA A 181 -3.29 -7.73 5.04
C ALA A 181 -2.67 -7.79 3.63
N ASN A 182 -1.54 -7.11 3.40
CA ASN A 182 -0.82 -7.18 2.13
C ASN A 182 -0.28 -8.59 1.83
N ARG A 183 0.24 -9.30 2.84
CA ARG A 183 0.68 -10.69 2.69
C ARG A 183 -0.46 -11.61 2.25
N LEU A 184 -1.64 -11.47 2.87
CA LEU A 184 -2.84 -12.22 2.50
C LEU A 184 -3.36 -11.83 1.10
N GLY A 185 -3.34 -10.54 0.76
CA GLY A 185 -3.67 -10.07 -0.59
C GLY A 185 -2.77 -10.68 -1.67
N CYS A 186 -1.50 -10.92 -1.35
CA CYS A 186 -0.54 -11.61 -2.21
C CYS A 186 -0.93 -13.08 -2.47
N LEU A 187 -1.46 -13.79 -1.48
CA LEU A 187 -2.00 -15.14 -1.68
C LEU A 187 -3.21 -15.14 -2.61
N LEU A 188 -4.14 -14.19 -2.43
CA LEU A 188 -5.30 -14.05 -3.32
C LEU A 188 -4.85 -13.71 -4.75
N PHE A 189 -3.87 -12.82 -4.90
CA PHE A 189 -3.35 -12.44 -6.20
C PHE A 189 -2.69 -13.62 -6.92
N LEU A 190 -1.90 -14.44 -6.23
CA LEU A 190 -1.33 -15.65 -6.80
C LEU A 190 -2.42 -16.64 -7.25
N ASP A 191 -3.45 -16.84 -6.42
CA ASP A 191 -4.58 -17.72 -6.75
C ASP A 191 -5.32 -17.25 -8.01
N ASP A 192 -5.63 -15.95 -8.08
CA ASP A 192 -6.30 -15.36 -9.23
C ASP A 192 -5.44 -15.48 -10.50
N ILE A 193 -4.13 -15.22 -10.43
CA ILE A 193 -3.23 -15.42 -11.57
C ILE A 193 -3.25 -16.88 -12.03
N CYS A 194 -3.22 -17.84 -11.11
CA CYS A 194 -3.31 -19.26 -11.44
C CYS A 194 -4.64 -19.59 -12.12
N ALA A 195 -5.77 -19.16 -11.55
CA ALA A 195 -7.09 -19.41 -12.11
C ALA A 195 -7.26 -18.87 -13.54
N HIS A 196 -6.73 -17.67 -13.82
CA HIS A 196 -6.92 -17.00 -15.11
C HIS A 196 -5.91 -17.40 -16.17
N ARG A 197 -4.66 -17.70 -15.79
CA ARG A 197 -3.57 -17.96 -16.74
C ARG A 197 -3.24 -19.44 -16.86
N PHE A 198 -3.56 -20.23 -15.84
CA PHE A 198 -3.14 -21.63 -15.71
C PHE A 198 -4.26 -22.49 -15.12
N PRO A 199 -5.39 -22.70 -15.82
CA PRO A 199 -6.60 -23.33 -15.27
C PRO A 199 -6.39 -24.77 -14.77
N GLY A 200 -5.32 -25.45 -15.18
CA GLY A 200 -4.93 -26.77 -14.68
C GLY A 200 -4.10 -26.75 -13.39
N ILE A 201 -3.71 -25.58 -12.88
CA ILE A 201 -2.92 -25.44 -11.65
C ILE A 201 -3.79 -24.90 -10.54
N ILE A 202 -3.89 -25.68 -9.47
CA ILE A 202 -4.55 -25.29 -8.24
C ILE A 202 -3.45 -25.03 -7.20
N PRO A 203 -3.20 -23.77 -6.82
CA PRO A 203 -2.19 -23.46 -5.81
C PRO A 203 -2.65 -23.98 -4.44
N SER A 204 -1.69 -24.41 -3.61
CA SER A 204 -2.00 -24.91 -2.26
C SER A 204 -2.74 -23.88 -1.39
N CYS A 205 -2.45 -22.60 -1.57
CA CYS A 205 -3.10 -21.52 -0.82
C CYS A 205 -4.60 -21.32 -1.16
N ARG A 206 -5.14 -22.00 -2.19
CA ARG A 206 -6.56 -21.90 -2.55
C ARG A 206 -7.47 -22.46 -1.45
N SER A 207 -7.03 -23.47 -0.69
CA SER A 207 -7.82 -24.05 0.40
C SER A 207 -8.23 -23.01 1.44
N ASP A 208 -7.34 -22.05 1.71
CA ASP A 208 -7.54 -21.02 2.73
C ASP A 208 -8.10 -19.72 2.16
N ARG A 209 -8.52 -19.69 0.89
CA ARG A 209 -8.97 -18.47 0.21
C ARG A 209 -10.07 -17.73 0.96
N ALA A 210 -11.12 -18.43 1.38
CA ALA A 210 -12.23 -17.83 2.13
C ALA A 210 -11.77 -17.24 3.47
N LYS A 211 -10.89 -17.96 4.19
CA LYS A 211 -10.30 -17.50 5.44
C LYS A 211 -9.42 -16.26 5.23
N ASN A 212 -8.62 -16.25 4.17
CA ASN A 212 -7.75 -15.12 3.83
C ASN A 212 -8.58 -13.85 3.52
N ILE A 213 -9.70 -13.99 2.81
CA ILE A 213 -10.64 -12.89 2.55
C ILE A 213 -11.18 -12.32 3.85
N GLN A 214 -11.70 -13.17 4.75
CA GLN A 214 -12.22 -12.73 6.05
C GLN A 214 -11.15 -12.01 6.87
N ASN A 215 -9.96 -12.59 6.95
CA ASN A 215 -8.84 -11.99 7.67
C ASN A 215 -8.46 -10.62 7.10
N ILE A 216 -8.49 -10.42 5.78
CA ILE A 216 -8.23 -9.11 5.16
C ILE A 216 -9.29 -8.09 5.61
N ILE A 217 -10.57 -8.47 5.59
CA ILE A 217 -11.67 -7.59 6.00
C ILE A 217 -11.53 -7.22 7.48
N ASP A 218 -11.29 -8.20 8.35
CA ASP A 218 -11.15 -7.99 9.80
C ASP A 218 -9.94 -7.09 10.11
N LEU A 219 -8.80 -7.31 9.44
CA LEU A 219 -7.61 -6.47 9.58
C LEU A 219 -7.89 -5.04 9.09
N ALA A 220 -8.58 -4.88 7.97
CA ALA A 220 -8.94 -3.58 7.41
C ALA A 220 -9.89 -2.79 8.33
N GLU A 221 -10.91 -3.44 8.88
CA GLU A 221 -11.81 -2.84 9.87
C GLU A 221 -11.06 -2.42 11.13
N LYS A 222 -10.17 -3.29 11.62
CA LYS A 222 -9.29 -2.98 12.75
C LYS A 222 -8.43 -1.75 12.46
N ILE A 223 -7.82 -1.65 11.27
CA ILE A 223 -7.00 -0.50 10.85
C ILE A 223 -7.86 0.78 10.79
N CYS A 224 -9.06 0.71 10.22
CA CYS A 224 -9.99 1.85 10.15
C CYS A 224 -10.39 2.36 11.54
N ALA A 225 -10.60 1.47 12.51
CA ALA A 225 -11.00 1.83 13.86
C ALA A 225 -9.95 2.70 14.61
N PHE A 226 -8.68 2.60 14.23
CA PHE A 226 -7.60 3.42 14.81
C PHE A 226 -7.44 4.80 14.15
N GLY A 227 -8.12 5.07 13.04
CA GLY A 227 -7.92 6.27 12.22
C GLY A 227 -6.69 6.17 11.31
N SER A 228 -6.56 7.09 10.34
CA SER A 228 -5.47 7.11 9.35
C SER A 228 -4.13 7.54 9.98
N LEU A 229 -3.53 6.66 10.77
CA LEU A 229 -2.23 6.84 11.42
C LEU A 229 -1.06 6.58 10.48
N THR A 230 -1.26 5.81 9.41
CA THR A 230 -0.25 5.48 8.40
C THR A 230 -0.67 6.03 7.03
N ALA A 231 0.32 6.35 6.20
CA ALA A 231 0.08 6.69 4.79
C ALA A 231 -0.36 5.45 3.97
N ALA A 232 -0.04 4.26 4.46
CA ALA A 232 -0.35 2.99 3.81
C ALA A 232 -1.64 2.39 4.39
N LEU A 233 -2.78 2.73 3.79
CA LEU A 233 -4.00 1.95 3.97
C LEU A 233 -3.90 0.65 3.16
N PRO A 234 -4.49 -0.47 3.63
CA PRO A 234 -4.47 -1.76 2.93
C PRO A 234 -5.46 -1.77 1.75
N ILE A 235 -5.43 -0.75 0.89
CA ILE A 235 -6.38 -0.56 -0.22
C ILE A 235 -6.27 -1.73 -1.21
N TRP A 236 -5.05 -2.11 -1.58
CA TRP A 236 -4.82 -3.21 -2.53
C TRP A 236 -5.39 -4.55 -2.04
N PRO A 237 -5.06 -5.06 -0.83
CA PRO A 237 -5.63 -6.33 -0.38
C PRO A 237 -7.15 -6.25 -0.16
N VAL A 238 -7.70 -5.11 0.28
CA VAL A 238 -9.16 -4.92 0.38
C VAL A 238 -9.81 -4.99 -1.00
N PHE A 239 -9.21 -4.39 -2.03
CA PHE A 239 -9.66 -4.52 -3.41
C PHE A 239 -9.63 -5.98 -3.88
N MET A 240 -8.55 -6.72 -3.60
CA MET A 240 -8.46 -8.14 -3.92
C MET A 240 -9.57 -8.94 -3.23
N ALA A 241 -9.84 -8.66 -1.95
CA ALA A 241 -10.95 -9.28 -1.21
C ALA A 241 -12.32 -8.92 -1.81
N ALA A 242 -12.52 -7.67 -2.25
CA ALA A 242 -13.76 -7.21 -2.90
C ALA A 242 -14.08 -8.02 -4.16
N CYS A 243 -13.07 -8.23 -5.02
CA CYS A 243 -13.21 -9.02 -6.24
C CYS A 243 -13.45 -10.51 -5.96
N ALA A 244 -13.10 -10.97 -4.77
CA ALA A 244 -13.06 -12.37 -4.39
C ALA A 244 -14.23 -12.83 -3.53
N VAL A 245 -14.98 -11.89 -2.94
CA VAL A 245 -16.11 -12.12 -2.06
C VAL A 245 -17.33 -12.61 -2.84
N ASN A 246 -18.00 -13.64 -2.30
CA ASN A 246 -19.26 -14.16 -2.84
C ASN A 246 -20.47 -13.91 -1.92
N GLY A 247 -20.23 -13.71 -0.61
CA GLY A 247 -21.28 -13.51 0.38
C GLY A 247 -21.75 -12.06 0.47
N GLU A 248 -23.07 -11.86 0.57
CA GLU A 248 -23.66 -10.51 0.63
C GLU A 248 -23.17 -9.69 1.82
N GLN A 249 -23.07 -10.32 3.00
CA GLN A 249 -22.58 -9.66 4.21
C GLN A 249 -21.15 -9.13 4.03
N ASP A 250 -20.27 -9.94 3.43
CA ASP A 250 -18.89 -9.53 3.16
C ASP A 250 -18.83 -8.44 2.09
N ARG A 251 -19.73 -8.46 1.09
CA ARG A 251 -19.81 -7.39 0.08
C ARG A 251 -20.13 -6.05 0.73
N ILE A 252 -21.10 -6.04 1.64
CA ILE A 252 -21.49 -4.84 2.38
C ILE A 252 -20.29 -4.31 3.20
N ARG A 253 -19.61 -5.20 3.95
CA ARG A 253 -18.43 -4.84 4.75
C ARG A 253 -17.30 -4.24 3.91
N VAL A 254 -16.93 -4.91 2.82
CA VAL A 254 -15.85 -4.44 1.93
C VAL A 254 -16.20 -3.13 1.24
N THR A 255 -17.46 -2.97 0.80
CA THR A 255 -17.92 -1.71 0.20
C THR A 255 -17.84 -0.56 1.21
N GLY A 256 -18.30 -0.79 2.44
CA GLY A 256 -18.17 0.20 3.52
C GLY A 256 -16.72 0.57 3.84
N LEU A 257 -15.80 -0.40 3.79
CA LEU A 257 -14.36 -0.13 3.94
C LEU A 257 -13.82 0.75 2.80
N LEU A 258 -14.15 0.45 1.55
CA LEU A 258 -13.72 1.23 0.39
C LEU A 258 -14.28 2.66 0.42
N ASP A 259 -15.54 2.84 0.85
CA ASP A 259 -16.14 4.15 1.05
C ASP A 259 -15.47 4.93 2.18
N THR A 260 -15.08 4.24 3.25
CA THR A 260 -14.29 4.82 4.35
C THR A 260 -12.93 5.31 3.84
N TYR A 261 -12.23 4.52 3.03
CA TYR A 261 -10.97 4.94 2.41
C TYR A 261 -11.13 6.13 1.48
N ARG A 262 -12.19 6.13 0.67
CA ARG A 262 -12.51 7.22 -0.26
C ARG A 262 -12.81 8.52 0.48
N SER A 263 -13.66 8.47 1.51
CA SER A 263 -13.99 9.63 2.33
C SER A 263 -12.78 10.13 3.13
N GLY A 264 -11.94 9.22 3.61
CA GLY A 264 -10.68 9.53 4.31
C GLY A 264 -9.62 10.22 3.44
N GLN A 265 -9.64 10.08 2.11
CA GLN A 265 -8.73 10.81 1.22
C GLN A 265 -9.00 12.32 1.15
N THR A 266 -10.14 12.81 1.65
CA THR A 266 -10.43 14.26 1.70
C THR A 266 -9.60 15.01 2.76
N PHE A 267 -8.85 14.33 3.61
CA PHE A 267 -8.00 14.97 4.63
C PHE A 267 -6.71 15.60 4.10
N GLY A 268 -6.35 15.38 2.82
CA GLY A 268 -5.27 16.11 2.15
C GLY A 268 -5.51 17.62 1.98
N VAL A 269 -6.74 18.11 2.26
CA VAL A 269 -7.10 19.54 2.19
C VAL A 269 -7.26 20.18 3.59
N ARG A 270 -7.15 19.42 4.68
CA ARG A 270 -7.11 19.99 6.05
C ARG A 270 -5.66 20.12 6.56
N ILE A 271 -4.83 20.83 5.80
CA ILE A 271 -3.67 21.50 6.38
C ILE A 271 -4.18 22.83 6.95
N MET A 272 -4.33 22.84 8.29
CA MET A 272 -4.29 23.99 9.19
C MET A 272 -4.94 25.31 8.71
N ARG A 273 -6.12 25.61 9.25
CA ARG A 273 -6.46 26.98 9.67
C ARG A 273 -6.54 27.00 11.17
#